data_AF-A0A7S3ZJ86-F1
#
_entry.id   AF-A0A7S3ZJ86-F1
#
_cell.length_a   1.000
_cell.length_b   1.000
_cell.length_c   1.000
_cell.angle_alpha   90.00
_cell.angle_beta   90.00
_cell.angle_gamma   90.00
#
_symmetry.space_group_name_H-M   'P 1'
#
loop_
_entity.id
_entity.type
_entity.pdbx_description
1 polymer ?
#
loop_
_entity_poly.entity_id
_entity_poly.type
_entity_poly.pdbx_seq_one_letter_code
_entity_poly.pdbx_strand_id
1 'polypeptide(L)'
;MAKAVLALVATTTWAAPIVYFRPKEMEPAPEGAAQLEAPGNWFSVNNEMKLLPEVMSKLTFEVRDHAAPGDLEAEEELRKNAHWGRLYVEGWPASMQYLRGHFGEHLPVGRLPLVAAEPLDLCSSLSEDIVARINAKPHTVVAKRGTCTFGTKATYLAESVEDNASLATLLLVNNEPGNQHAPGPDAHEVQASVAMVAEWEGDALLEEMNASSYEATFVPINCIESSETKQTQSLCEPAAASDATYVQEDRVDGGVLTVSGETFEYLLAEFGRPFRGIERKVVDVGDGCLPTKDDLTGAIAIARRGGGCQFLEKAWRAQEAGAAEVLISNRDSTDALVRAGCHPRWAARNVTVPVGLVSLAAGSALRSAKTASVTPSHGGHGAAWAALEKYANGDAKPRSKKAQLKKIDALSAERHGADYPERRAFLASGKDEL
;
A
#
# COMPACT_ATOMS: atom_id res chain seq x y z
N MET A 1 46.36 -35.40 40.42
CA MET A 1 44.91 -35.34 40.73
C MET A 1 44.39 -34.01 40.23
N ALA A 2 43.74 -34.02 39.07
CA ALA A 2 43.28 -32.84 38.35
C ALA A 2 41.92 -32.38 38.88
N LYS A 3 41.77 -31.08 39.18
CA LYS A 3 40.47 -30.43 39.37
C LYS A 3 40.16 -29.64 38.10
N ALA A 4 39.09 -30.04 37.43
CA ALA A 4 38.56 -29.41 36.23
C ALA A 4 37.97 -28.02 36.57
N VAL A 5 38.39 -27.01 35.82
CA VAL A 5 37.76 -25.69 35.79
C VAL A 5 36.77 -25.69 34.62
N LEU A 6 35.48 -25.61 34.94
CA LEU A 6 34.40 -25.46 33.96
C LEU A 6 34.38 -23.98 33.53
N ALA A 7 34.86 -23.68 32.34
CA ALA A 7 34.74 -22.35 31.74
C ALA A 7 33.34 -22.22 31.10
N LEU A 8 32.47 -21.41 31.70
CA LEU A 8 31.26 -20.92 31.04
C LEU A 8 31.70 -19.92 29.95
N VAL A 9 31.59 -20.32 28.68
CA VAL A 9 31.68 -19.40 27.54
C VAL A 9 30.32 -18.73 27.41
N ALA A 10 30.21 -17.50 27.90
CA ALA A 10 29.08 -16.63 27.60
C ALA A 10 29.17 -16.20 26.14
N THR A 11 28.35 -16.80 25.27
CA THR A 11 28.10 -16.30 23.92
C THR A 11 27.31 -15.01 24.03
N THR A 12 28.03 -13.88 23.99
CA THR A 12 27.43 -12.57 23.75
C THR A 12 27.00 -12.51 22.29
N THR A 13 25.71 -12.76 22.04
CA THR A 13 25.06 -12.38 20.79
C THR A 13 25.00 -10.86 20.74
N TRP A 14 25.91 -10.25 20.00
CA TRP A 14 25.81 -8.85 19.62
C TRP A 14 24.70 -8.73 18.58
N ALA A 15 23.48 -8.43 19.03
CA ALA A 15 22.48 -7.85 18.15
C ALA A 15 23.02 -6.48 17.71
N ALA A 16 23.29 -6.32 16.42
CA ALA A 16 23.60 -5.02 15.87
C ALA A 16 22.42 -4.08 16.18
N PRO A 17 22.65 -2.92 16.82
CA PRO A 17 21.59 -1.95 17.01
C PRO A 17 21.12 -1.49 15.62
N ILE A 18 19.81 -1.59 15.39
CA ILE A 18 19.15 -0.86 14.31
C ILE A 18 19.43 0.61 14.60
N VAL A 19 20.36 1.19 13.85
CA VAL A 19 20.65 2.62 13.90
C VAL A 19 19.47 3.31 13.25
N TYR A 20 18.53 3.77 14.07
CA TYR A 20 17.68 4.88 13.68
C TYR A 20 18.60 6.06 13.41
N PHE A 21 18.79 6.39 12.13
CA PHE A 21 19.25 7.73 11.80
C PHE A 21 18.23 8.69 12.41
N ARG A 22 18.59 9.32 13.53
CA ARG A 22 17.97 10.60 13.88
C ARG A 22 18.07 11.44 12.61
N PRO A 23 16.96 11.94 12.05
CA PRO A 23 17.07 12.96 11.04
C PRO A 23 17.96 14.04 11.65
N LYS A 24 19.07 14.34 10.99
CA LYS A 24 19.75 15.62 11.16
C LYS A 24 18.63 16.65 11.08
N GLU A 25 18.49 17.51 12.10
CA GLU A 25 17.44 18.53 12.17
C GLU A 25 17.18 19.04 10.76
N MET A 26 15.98 18.72 10.25
CA MET A 26 15.57 19.14 8.92
C MET A 26 15.68 20.66 8.96
N GLU A 27 16.55 21.23 8.14
CA GLU A 27 16.53 22.68 7.96
C GLU A 27 15.11 23.06 7.53
N PRO A 28 14.51 24.09 8.15
CA PRO A 28 13.16 24.50 7.81
C PRO A 28 13.09 24.76 6.31
N ALA A 29 11.96 24.38 5.71
CA ALA A 29 11.69 24.68 4.31
C ALA A 29 11.99 26.17 4.03
N PRO A 30 12.59 26.51 2.88
CA PRO A 30 12.97 27.88 2.56
C PRO A 30 11.80 28.85 2.78
N GLU A 31 12.08 30.01 3.38
CA GLU A 31 11.10 31.07 3.60
C GLU A 31 10.35 31.38 2.29
N GLY A 32 9.04 31.12 2.28
CA GLY A 32 8.18 31.25 1.09
C GLY A 32 7.66 29.94 0.51
N ALA A 33 8.09 28.78 1.02
CA ALA A 33 7.38 27.53 0.78
C ALA A 33 5.99 27.64 1.43
N ALA A 34 4.92 27.36 0.67
CA ALA A 34 3.58 27.23 1.23
C ALA A 34 3.67 26.25 2.40
N GLN A 35 3.44 26.73 3.62
CA GLN A 35 3.21 25.86 4.77
C GLN A 35 2.02 25.00 4.39
N LEU A 36 2.29 23.76 3.97
CA LEU A 36 1.27 22.75 3.75
C LEU A 36 0.59 22.56 5.11
N GLU A 37 -0.57 23.18 5.29
CA GLU A 37 -1.45 22.92 6.44
C GLU A 37 -1.55 21.41 6.60
N ALA A 38 -1.15 20.86 7.75
CA ALA A 38 -0.96 19.43 7.91
C ALA A 38 -2.27 18.64 7.75
N PRO A 39 -2.38 17.64 6.84
CA PRO A 39 -3.47 16.68 6.96
C PRO A 39 -3.11 15.24 6.52
N GLY A 40 -4.02 14.30 6.80
CA GLY A 40 -4.02 12.93 6.31
C GLY A 40 -4.22 11.88 7.40
N ASN A 41 -3.38 11.91 8.43
CA ASN A 41 -3.49 10.99 9.59
C ASN A 41 -4.10 11.66 10.82
N TRP A 42 -4.57 12.89 10.68
CA TRP A 42 -5.20 13.60 11.78
C TRP A 42 -6.68 13.26 11.84
N PHE A 43 -7.21 13.00 13.01
CA PHE A 43 -8.64 12.82 13.27
C PHE A 43 -9.06 13.81 14.36
N SER A 44 -10.29 14.29 14.28
CA SER A 44 -10.83 15.20 15.27
C SER A 44 -11.47 14.42 16.42
N VAL A 45 -10.98 14.64 17.64
CA VAL A 45 -11.66 14.21 18.86
C VAL A 45 -11.91 15.45 19.70
N ASN A 46 -13.18 15.77 19.97
CA ASN A 46 -13.55 16.94 20.77
C ASN A 46 -12.95 18.26 20.23
N ASN A 47 -12.93 18.45 18.91
CA ASN A 47 -12.31 19.59 18.21
C ASN A 47 -10.78 19.70 18.35
N GLU A 48 -10.10 18.67 18.87
CA GLU A 48 -8.65 18.55 18.82
C GLU A 48 -8.24 17.67 17.64
N MET A 49 -7.38 18.19 16.77
CA MET A 49 -6.72 17.39 15.75
C MET A 49 -5.68 16.49 16.44
N LYS A 50 -5.79 15.17 16.28
CA LYS A 50 -4.81 14.19 16.77
C LYS A 50 -4.26 13.37 15.63
N LEU A 51 -2.94 13.21 15.55
CA LEU A 51 -2.31 12.26 14.64
C LEU A 51 -2.65 10.85 15.13
N LEU A 52 -3.23 9.99 14.29
CA LEU A 52 -3.12 8.54 14.43
C LEU A 52 -1.66 8.18 14.18
N PRO A 53 -0.88 7.83 15.21
CA PRO A 53 0.39 7.20 14.95
C PRO A 53 0.09 5.83 14.33
N GLU A 54 1.00 5.29 13.51
CA GLU A 54 0.92 3.89 13.04
C GLU A 54 0.89 2.90 14.22
N VAL A 55 1.18 3.38 15.43
CA VAL A 55 1.02 2.71 16.72
C VAL A 55 0.14 3.59 17.64
N MET A 56 -1.11 3.16 17.82
CA MET A 56 -2.10 3.64 18.81
C MET A 56 -2.38 5.14 18.84
N SER A 57 -3.51 5.54 18.24
CA SER A 57 -4.20 6.75 18.68
C SER A 57 -4.98 6.44 19.96
N LYS A 58 -5.11 7.44 20.85
CA LYS A 58 -5.93 7.38 22.08
C LYS A 58 -7.43 7.34 21.77
N LEU A 59 -7.88 6.39 20.94
CA LEU A 59 -9.28 6.04 20.84
C LEU A 59 -9.53 4.94 21.88
N THR A 60 -10.34 5.24 22.89
CA THR A 60 -10.77 4.28 23.90
C THR A 60 -11.80 3.34 23.29
N PHE A 61 -11.33 2.36 22.52
CA PHE A 61 -12.12 1.20 22.14
C PHE A 61 -11.91 0.10 23.18
N GLU A 62 -12.87 -0.84 23.29
CA GLU A 62 -12.61 -2.08 24.03
C GLU A 62 -11.39 -2.76 23.41
N VAL A 63 -10.26 -2.75 24.12
CA VAL A 63 -9.05 -3.42 23.68
C VAL A 63 -9.32 -4.91 23.73
N ARG A 64 -9.33 -5.57 22.57
CA ARG A 64 -9.53 -7.01 22.45
C ARG A 64 -8.24 -7.65 21.99
N ASP A 65 -7.90 -8.76 22.64
CA ASP A 65 -6.76 -9.57 22.20
C ASP A 65 -6.98 -10.09 20.77
N HIS A 66 -5.88 -10.39 20.09
CA HIS A 66 -5.96 -11.05 18.79
C HIS A 66 -6.60 -12.43 18.94
N ALA A 67 -7.38 -12.82 17.93
CA ALA A 67 -7.87 -14.18 17.83
C ALA A 67 -6.70 -15.17 17.77
N ALA A 68 -6.87 -16.33 18.41
CA ALA A 68 -5.90 -17.40 18.26
C ALA A 68 -5.88 -17.87 16.80
N PRO A 69 -4.71 -18.22 16.22
CA PRO A 69 -4.66 -18.65 14.83
C PRO A 69 -5.59 -19.84 14.55
N GLY A 70 -6.53 -19.66 13.63
CA GLY A 70 -7.52 -20.68 13.26
C GLY A 70 -8.80 -20.68 14.09
N ASP A 71 -8.94 -19.76 15.05
CA ASP A 71 -10.20 -19.49 15.74
C ASP A 71 -11.09 -18.60 14.86
N LEU A 72 -11.79 -19.23 13.91
CA LEU A 72 -12.58 -18.54 12.90
C LEU A 72 -13.73 -17.71 13.49
N GLU A 73 -14.27 -18.11 14.64
CA GLU A 73 -15.37 -17.39 15.30
C GLU A 73 -14.86 -16.10 15.94
N ALA A 74 -13.73 -16.16 16.65
CA ALA A 74 -13.08 -14.98 17.20
C ALA A 74 -12.57 -14.03 16.11
N GLU A 75 -11.99 -14.55 15.02
CA GLU A 75 -11.55 -13.75 13.87
C GLU A 75 -12.72 -12.99 13.22
N GLU A 76 -13.85 -13.66 13.02
CA GLU A 76 -15.06 -13.05 12.48
C GLU A 76 -15.66 -12.00 13.44
N GLU A 77 -15.64 -12.26 14.75
CA GLU A 77 -16.10 -11.30 15.76
C GLU A 77 -15.22 -10.05 15.76
N LEU A 78 -13.88 -10.20 15.69
CA LEU A 78 -12.97 -9.06 15.59
C LEU A 78 -13.21 -8.27 14.30
N ARG A 79 -13.42 -8.96 13.18
CA ARG A 79 -13.73 -8.31 11.90
C ARG A 79 -15.01 -7.48 11.97
N LYS A 80 -16.07 -8.04 12.57
CA LYS A 80 -17.38 -7.38 12.72
C LYS A 80 -17.35 -6.18 13.64
N ASN A 81 -16.51 -6.19 14.67
CA ASN A 81 -16.41 -5.12 15.66
C ASN A 81 -15.34 -4.08 15.34
N ALA A 82 -14.52 -4.30 14.32
CA ALA A 82 -13.52 -3.34 13.90
C ALA A 82 -14.17 -2.07 13.33
N HIS A 83 -13.81 -0.94 13.94
CA HIS A 83 -14.29 0.40 13.54
C HIS A 83 -13.38 1.08 12.52
N TRP A 84 -12.22 0.50 12.21
CA TRP A 84 -11.27 1.05 11.26
C TRP A 84 -10.45 -0.04 10.58
N GLY A 85 -9.76 0.34 9.52
CA GLY A 85 -8.81 -0.55 8.87
C GLY A 85 -8.14 0.09 7.68
N ARG A 86 -7.69 -0.77 6.78
CA ARG A 86 -6.99 -0.40 5.55
C ARG A 86 -7.78 -0.85 4.33
N LEU A 87 -8.03 0.08 3.41
CA LEU A 87 -8.59 -0.21 2.10
C LEU A 87 -7.44 -0.41 1.11
N TYR A 88 -7.36 -1.61 0.55
CA TYR A 88 -6.37 -1.96 -0.45
C TYR A 88 -7.03 -1.95 -1.82
N VAL A 89 -6.69 -0.97 -2.65
CA VAL A 89 -7.11 -0.94 -4.06
C VAL A 89 -6.06 -1.66 -4.89
N GLU A 90 -6.50 -2.50 -5.82
CA GLU A 90 -5.60 -3.32 -6.64
C GLU A 90 -4.66 -2.45 -7.48
N GLY A 91 -3.36 -2.77 -7.43
CA GLY A 91 -2.30 -2.04 -8.15
C GLY A 91 -1.95 -0.68 -7.54
N TRP A 92 -2.54 -0.31 -6.41
CA TRP A 92 -2.24 0.97 -5.76
C TRP A 92 -1.01 0.91 -4.86
N PRO A 93 -0.18 1.96 -4.84
CA PRO A 93 1.08 1.93 -4.10
C PRO A 93 0.86 1.93 -2.59
N ALA A 94 -0.26 2.42 -2.09
CA ALA A 94 -0.49 2.48 -0.65
C ALA A 94 -1.94 2.12 -0.31
N SER A 95 -2.13 1.44 0.81
CA SER A 95 -3.48 1.26 1.35
C SER A 95 -3.97 2.56 1.98
N MET A 96 -5.23 2.88 1.78
CA MET A 96 -5.88 4.03 2.41
C MET A 96 -6.34 3.65 3.80
N GLN A 97 -6.33 4.59 4.73
CA GLN A 97 -7.01 4.37 6.00
C GLN A 97 -8.50 4.66 5.84
N TYR A 98 -9.34 3.71 6.25
CA TYR A 98 -10.77 3.95 6.36
C TYR A 98 -11.23 3.93 7.83
N LEU A 99 -12.31 4.66 8.10
CA LEU A 99 -13.08 4.58 9.33
C LEU A 99 -14.49 4.10 8.99
N ARG A 100 -14.97 3.08 9.70
CA ARG A 100 -16.33 2.55 9.52
C ARG A 100 -17.35 3.57 10.06
N GLY A 101 -18.49 3.70 9.40
CA GLY A 101 -19.63 4.46 9.93
C GLY A 101 -20.12 3.91 11.28
N HIS A 102 -20.81 4.75 12.05
CA HIS A 102 -21.49 4.30 13.29
C HIS A 102 -22.81 3.55 13.02
N PHE A 103 -23.10 3.30 11.76
CA PHE A 103 -24.32 2.69 11.24
C PHE A 103 -23.95 1.85 10.01
N GLY A 104 -24.91 1.08 9.50
CA GLY A 104 -24.66 0.15 8.43
C GLY A 104 -24.08 -1.18 8.92
N GLU A 105 -24.07 -2.16 8.01
CA GLU A 105 -23.55 -3.49 8.26
C GLU A 105 -22.02 -3.50 8.41
N HIS A 106 -21.48 -4.65 8.83
CA HIS A 106 -20.04 -4.88 8.86
C HIS A 106 -19.45 -4.89 7.46
N LEU A 107 -18.16 -4.62 7.34
CA LEU A 107 -17.51 -4.54 6.03
C LEU A 107 -17.42 -5.91 5.35
N PRO A 108 -17.59 -5.96 4.01
CA PRO A 108 -17.61 -7.21 3.25
C PRO A 108 -16.22 -7.85 3.22
N VAL A 109 -16.18 -9.16 3.00
CA VAL A 109 -14.94 -9.94 2.83
C VAL A 109 -14.62 -10.05 1.33
N GLY A 110 -13.33 -9.97 1.00
CA GLY A 110 -12.84 -10.21 -0.36
C GLY A 110 -12.74 -8.95 -1.23
N ARG A 111 -12.45 -9.17 -2.51
CA ARG A 111 -12.25 -8.11 -3.52
C ARG A 111 -13.59 -7.70 -4.09
N LEU A 112 -13.91 -6.43 -3.97
CA LEU A 112 -15.12 -5.85 -4.55
C LEU A 112 -14.78 -4.84 -5.65
N PRO A 113 -15.47 -4.91 -6.80
CA PRO A 113 -15.37 -3.86 -7.81
C PRO A 113 -15.84 -2.51 -7.27
N LEU A 114 -15.10 -1.46 -7.65
CA LEU A 114 -15.42 -0.07 -7.33
C LEU A 114 -16.28 0.55 -8.44
N VAL A 115 -17.27 1.35 -8.05
CA VAL A 115 -18.06 2.18 -8.97
C VAL A 115 -18.27 3.56 -8.36
N ALA A 116 -18.10 4.61 -9.14
CA ALA A 116 -18.38 5.97 -8.67
C ALA A 116 -19.90 6.19 -8.65
N ALA A 117 -20.42 6.80 -7.60
CA ALA A 117 -21.83 7.14 -7.53
C ALA A 117 -22.22 8.13 -8.65
N GLU A 118 -23.46 8.01 -9.14
CA GLU A 118 -24.07 8.94 -10.07
C GLU A 118 -25.48 9.27 -9.57
N PRO A 119 -25.73 10.49 -9.04
CA PRO A 119 -24.77 11.59 -8.88
C PRO A 119 -23.68 11.30 -7.84
N LEU A 120 -22.51 11.95 -7.98
CA LEU A 120 -21.33 11.66 -7.17
C LEU A 120 -21.51 11.98 -5.68
N ASP A 121 -22.40 12.89 -5.33
CA ASP A 121 -22.74 13.18 -3.93
C ASP A 121 -23.77 12.20 -3.35
N LEU A 122 -24.41 11.35 -4.16
CA LEU A 122 -25.42 10.39 -3.74
C LEU A 122 -26.55 11.03 -2.90
N CYS A 123 -26.91 12.27 -3.23
CA CYS A 123 -28.02 12.98 -2.58
C CYS A 123 -29.37 12.75 -3.27
N SER A 124 -29.42 11.78 -4.18
CA SER A 124 -30.63 11.25 -4.83
C SER A 124 -30.40 9.78 -5.18
N SER A 125 -31.42 9.12 -5.74
CA SER A 125 -31.33 7.75 -6.25
C SER A 125 -30.18 7.56 -7.24
N LEU A 126 -29.57 6.37 -7.21
CA LEU A 126 -28.51 5.97 -8.13
C LEU A 126 -29.03 5.79 -9.55
N SER A 127 -28.13 5.94 -10.53
CA SER A 127 -28.43 5.59 -11.92
C SER A 127 -28.72 4.09 -12.08
N GLU A 128 -29.65 3.77 -13.00
CA GLU A 128 -30.09 2.39 -13.25
C GLU A 128 -28.94 1.45 -13.65
N ASP A 129 -27.91 1.96 -14.33
CA ASP A 129 -26.71 1.17 -14.70
C ASP A 129 -25.94 0.71 -13.45
N ILE A 130 -25.76 1.60 -12.47
CA ILE A 130 -25.08 1.27 -11.22
C ILE A 130 -25.90 0.27 -10.41
N VAL A 131 -27.22 0.48 -10.32
CA VAL A 131 -28.14 -0.44 -9.65
C VAL A 131 -28.08 -1.85 -10.26
N ALA A 132 -28.11 -1.95 -11.59
CA ALA A 132 -28.02 -3.22 -12.29
C ALA A 132 -26.70 -3.96 -11.99
N ARG A 133 -25.58 -3.23 -11.89
CA ARG A 133 -24.28 -3.81 -11.51
C ARG A 133 -24.29 -4.35 -10.08
N ILE A 134 -24.80 -3.58 -9.12
CA ILE A 134 -24.89 -3.99 -7.71
C ILE A 134 -25.80 -5.22 -7.56
N ASN A 135 -26.94 -5.25 -8.24
CA ASN A 135 -27.87 -6.38 -8.19
C ASN A 135 -27.28 -7.67 -8.80
N ALA A 136 -26.26 -7.57 -9.66
CA ALA A 136 -25.59 -8.73 -10.23
C ALA A 136 -24.52 -9.33 -9.30
N LYS A 137 -23.81 -8.50 -8.53
CA LYS A 137 -22.76 -8.92 -7.60
C LYS A 137 -22.41 -7.81 -6.61
N PRO A 138 -21.79 -8.13 -5.45
CA PRO A 138 -21.34 -7.11 -4.51
C PRO A 138 -20.43 -6.04 -5.14
N HIS A 139 -20.67 -4.77 -4.82
CA HIS A 139 -19.90 -3.62 -5.30
C HIS A 139 -19.65 -2.62 -4.17
N THR A 140 -18.54 -1.90 -4.27
CA THR A 140 -18.29 -0.71 -3.45
C THR A 140 -18.62 0.55 -4.27
N VAL A 141 -19.59 1.32 -3.80
CA VAL A 141 -20.01 2.60 -4.37
C VAL A 141 -19.22 3.72 -3.70
N VAL A 142 -18.45 4.48 -4.49
CA VAL A 142 -17.64 5.60 -4.01
C VAL A 142 -18.40 6.91 -4.21
N ALA A 143 -18.66 7.64 -3.13
CA ALA A 143 -19.43 8.88 -3.16
C ALA A 143 -18.73 9.99 -2.37
N LYS A 144 -18.90 11.24 -2.80
CA LYS A 144 -18.43 12.42 -2.06
C LYS A 144 -19.37 12.77 -0.91
N ARG A 145 -18.82 13.31 0.16
CA ARG A 145 -19.58 13.82 1.32
C ARG A 145 -20.69 14.81 0.94
N GLY A 146 -20.51 15.68 -0.04
CA GLY A 146 -21.59 16.50 -0.62
C GLY A 146 -22.37 17.37 0.38
N THR A 147 -23.66 17.60 0.12
CA THR A 147 -24.52 18.53 0.88
C THR A 147 -25.56 17.86 1.79
N CYS A 148 -25.93 16.60 1.53
CA CYS A 148 -26.86 15.83 2.35
C CYS A 148 -26.14 15.01 3.45
N THR A 149 -26.90 14.49 4.43
CA THR A 149 -26.35 13.70 5.55
C THR A 149 -25.79 12.36 5.08
N PHE A 150 -24.87 11.78 5.85
CA PHE A 150 -24.33 10.45 5.57
C PHE A 150 -25.42 9.37 5.60
N GLY A 151 -26.36 9.49 6.53
CA GLY A 151 -27.50 8.60 6.61
C GLY A 151 -28.37 8.66 5.36
N THR A 152 -28.72 9.87 4.91
CA THR A 152 -29.48 10.08 3.66
C THR A 152 -28.83 9.38 2.46
N LYS A 153 -27.50 9.48 2.29
CA LYS A 153 -26.79 8.81 1.19
C LYS A 153 -26.91 7.29 1.26
N ALA A 154 -26.75 6.74 2.45
CA ALA A 154 -26.80 5.31 2.66
C ALA A 154 -28.22 4.76 2.52
N THR A 155 -29.23 5.56 2.90
CA THR A 155 -30.65 5.28 2.61
C THR A 155 -30.91 5.30 1.11
N TYR A 156 -30.47 6.33 0.37
CA TYR A 156 -30.64 6.34 -1.09
C TYR A 156 -29.94 5.17 -1.77
N LEU A 157 -28.74 4.79 -1.31
CA LEU A 157 -28.06 3.58 -1.77
C LEU A 157 -28.95 2.35 -1.56
N ALA A 158 -29.39 2.13 -0.31
CA ALA A 158 -30.19 0.96 0.06
C ALA A 158 -31.53 0.91 -0.68
N GLU A 159 -32.25 2.04 -0.76
CA GLU A 159 -33.51 2.16 -1.49
C GLU A 159 -33.34 1.91 -2.99
N SER A 160 -32.21 2.32 -3.58
CA SER A 160 -31.95 2.11 -5.01
C SER A 160 -31.73 0.64 -5.38
N VAL A 161 -31.29 -0.20 -4.42
CA VAL A 161 -31.01 -1.63 -4.67
C VAL A 161 -31.95 -2.58 -3.92
N GLU A 162 -32.93 -2.03 -3.20
CA GLU A 162 -34.01 -2.75 -2.50
C GLU A 162 -33.45 -3.91 -1.63
N ASP A 163 -33.93 -5.13 -1.85
CA ASP A 163 -33.55 -6.34 -1.10
C ASP A 163 -32.04 -6.70 -1.22
N ASN A 164 -31.33 -6.09 -2.16
CA ASN A 164 -29.90 -6.29 -2.38
C ASN A 164 -29.01 -5.25 -1.67
N ALA A 165 -29.55 -4.49 -0.71
CA ALA A 165 -28.78 -3.50 0.05
C ALA A 165 -27.51 -4.06 0.72
N SER A 166 -27.53 -5.34 1.13
CA SER A 166 -26.36 -6.05 1.68
C SER A 166 -25.23 -6.30 0.65
N LEU A 167 -25.51 -6.21 -0.65
CA LEU A 167 -24.51 -6.31 -1.72
C LEU A 167 -23.79 -4.97 -1.95
N ALA A 168 -24.28 -3.88 -1.37
CA ALA A 168 -23.73 -2.55 -1.55
C ALA A 168 -22.85 -2.15 -0.35
N THR A 169 -21.66 -1.62 -0.65
CA THR A 169 -20.81 -0.94 0.33
C THR A 169 -20.64 0.51 -0.07
N LEU A 170 -20.95 1.44 0.82
CA LEU A 170 -20.74 2.87 0.61
C LEU A 170 -19.36 3.30 1.12
N LEU A 171 -18.50 3.74 0.21
CA LEU A 171 -17.22 4.37 0.52
C LEU A 171 -17.34 5.89 0.34
N LEU A 172 -17.38 6.61 1.46
CA LEU A 172 -17.46 8.05 1.51
C LEU A 172 -16.09 8.69 1.39
N VAL A 173 -15.95 9.66 0.48
CA VAL A 173 -14.80 10.55 0.39
C VAL A 173 -15.07 11.77 1.25
N ASN A 174 -14.27 11.95 2.30
CA ASN A 174 -14.35 13.14 3.16
C ASN A 174 -13.99 14.41 2.38
N ASN A 175 -14.41 15.57 2.85
CA ASN A 175 -14.06 16.89 2.29
C ASN A 175 -13.60 17.87 3.38
N GLU A 176 -13.30 17.35 4.57
CA GLU A 176 -12.75 18.10 5.69
C GLU A 176 -11.35 17.58 6.03
N PRO A 177 -10.50 18.41 6.67
CA PRO A 177 -9.19 17.98 7.12
C PRO A 177 -9.28 16.76 8.04
N GLY A 178 -8.55 15.70 7.68
CA GLY A 178 -8.49 14.47 8.45
C GLY A 178 -9.50 13.40 8.01
N ASN A 179 -9.59 12.34 8.79
CA ASN A 179 -10.60 11.30 8.62
C ASN A 179 -11.47 11.20 9.87
N GLN A 180 -12.75 10.86 9.70
CA GLN A 180 -13.72 10.71 10.79
C GLN A 180 -14.68 9.54 10.55
N HIS A 181 -15.27 9.03 11.62
CA HIS A 181 -16.41 8.12 11.51
C HIS A 181 -17.61 8.88 10.96
N ALA A 182 -18.34 8.30 10.02
CA ALA A 182 -19.59 8.88 9.54
C ALA A 182 -20.67 8.76 10.65
N PRO A 183 -21.17 9.85 11.25
CA PRO A 183 -22.35 9.80 12.10
C PRO A 183 -23.60 9.58 11.24
N GLY A 184 -24.55 8.79 11.74
CA GLY A 184 -25.83 8.54 11.07
C GLY A 184 -26.97 8.36 12.07
N PRO A 185 -27.34 9.40 12.84
CA PRO A 185 -28.47 9.33 13.76
C PRO A 185 -29.81 9.11 13.05
N ASP A 186 -29.83 9.28 11.73
CA ASP A 186 -30.97 9.12 10.83
C ASP A 186 -30.97 7.77 10.08
N ALA A 187 -29.96 6.91 10.28
CA ALA A 187 -29.72 5.72 9.46
C ALA A 187 -29.61 4.42 10.26
N HIS A 188 -30.57 4.19 11.16
CA HIS A 188 -30.55 3.01 12.05
C HIS A 188 -30.83 1.67 11.34
N GLU A 189 -31.52 1.68 10.20
CA GLU A 189 -31.99 0.46 9.50
C GLU A 189 -31.25 0.19 8.18
N VAL A 190 -30.18 0.93 7.90
CA VAL A 190 -29.43 0.76 6.65
C VAL A 190 -28.64 -0.54 6.66
N GLN A 191 -28.90 -1.41 5.69
CA GLN A 191 -28.21 -2.70 5.52
C GLN A 191 -26.90 -2.61 4.72
N ALA A 192 -26.64 -1.50 4.04
CA ALA A 192 -25.38 -1.30 3.33
C ALA A 192 -24.23 -1.06 4.33
N SER A 193 -23.05 -1.61 4.07
CA SER A 193 -21.86 -1.31 4.88
C SER A 193 -21.36 0.11 4.55
N VAL A 194 -20.90 0.87 5.54
CA VAL A 194 -20.45 2.26 5.34
C VAL A 194 -19.04 2.47 5.87
N ALA A 195 -18.17 3.06 5.05
CA ALA A 195 -16.81 3.47 5.42
C ALA A 195 -16.48 4.86 4.87
N MET A 196 -15.52 5.54 5.48
CA MET A 196 -15.03 6.85 5.05
C MET A 196 -13.50 6.87 4.93
N VAL A 197 -12.99 7.46 3.85
CA VAL A 197 -11.57 7.72 3.61
C VAL A 197 -11.30 9.22 3.58
N ALA A 198 -10.02 9.60 3.78
CA ALA A 198 -9.60 10.99 3.72
C ALA A 198 -9.80 11.58 2.31
N GLU A 199 -10.03 12.90 2.25
CA GLU A 199 -10.31 13.64 1.02
C GLU A 199 -9.30 13.34 -0.09
N TRP A 200 -8.01 13.48 0.21
CA TRP A 200 -6.98 13.40 -0.82
C TRP A 200 -6.81 12.00 -1.41
N GLU A 201 -6.97 10.95 -0.59
CA GLU A 201 -6.92 9.57 -1.06
C GLU A 201 -8.20 9.26 -1.87
N GLY A 202 -9.36 9.69 -1.39
CA GLY A 202 -10.64 9.44 -2.07
C GLY A 202 -10.78 10.21 -3.38
N ASP A 203 -10.33 11.46 -3.45
CA ASP A 203 -10.28 12.23 -4.69
C ASP A 203 -9.28 11.62 -5.69
N ALA A 204 -8.14 11.17 -5.19
CA ALA A 204 -7.19 10.39 -5.99
C ALA A 204 -7.84 9.14 -6.58
N LEU A 205 -8.62 8.40 -5.78
CA LEU A 205 -9.35 7.21 -6.24
C LEU A 205 -10.32 7.54 -7.36
N LEU A 206 -11.16 8.56 -7.15
CA LEU A 206 -12.18 8.97 -8.10
C LEU A 206 -11.57 9.41 -9.43
N GLU A 207 -10.43 10.11 -9.38
CA GLU A 207 -9.66 10.47 -10.57
C GLU A 207 -9.16 9.23 -11.33
N GLU A 208 -8.60 8.24 -10.64
CA GLU A 208 -8.14 6.99 -11.27
C GLU A 208 -9.32 6.19 -11.85
N MET A 209 -10.46 6.13 -11.13
CA MET A 209 -11.65 5.39 -11.54
C MET A 209 -12.28 5.93 -12.84
N ASN A 210 -12.03 7.19 -13.18
CA ASN A 210 -12.44 7.73 -14.48
C ASN A 210 -11.62 7.16 -15.65
N ALA A 211 -10.43 6.63 -15.38
CA ALA A 211 -9.52 6.08 -16.39
C ALA A 211 -9.55 4.55 -16.48
N SER A 212 -9.80 3.86 -15.36
CA SER A 212 -9.72 2.40 -15.27
C SER A 212 -10.72 1.84 -14.26
N SER A 213 -11.06 0.55 -14.41
CA SER A 213 -11.80 -0.19 -13.38
C SER A 213 -10.86 -0.70 -12.29
N TYR A 214 -11.29 -0.61 -11.04
CA TYR A 214 -10.52 -1.09 -9.90
C TYR A 214 -11.37 -2.01 -9.02
N GLU A 215 -10.68 -2.91 -8.32
CA GLU A 215 -11.24 -3.67 -7.21
C GLU A 215 -10.54 -3.25 -5.91
N ALA A 216 -11.24 -3.38 -4.79
CA ALA A 216 -10.69 -3.08 -3.49
C ALA A 216 -11.09 -4.11 -2.42
N THR A 217 -10.21 -4.28 -1.44
CA THR A 217 -10.42 -5.17 -0.29
C THR A 217 -10.35 -4.36 0.99
N PHE A 218 -11.38 -4.46 1.81
CA PHE A 218 -11.38 -3.93 3.18
C PHE A 218 -10.69 -4.91 4.11
N VAL A 219 -9.62 -4.44 4.76
CA VAL A 219 -8.86 -5.18 5.77
C VAL A 219 -9.01 -4.47 7.10
N PRO A 220 -9.91 -4.94 7.98
CA PRO A 220 -10.06 -4.41 9.31
C PRO A 220 -8.82 -4.70 10.16
N ILE A 221 -8.43 -3.74 10.98
CA ILE A 221 -7.22 -3.82 11.80
C ILE A 221 -7.62 -3.89 13.28
N ASN A 222 -7.07 -4.88 13.99
CA ASN A 222 -7.16 -4.97 15.44
C ASN A 222 -5.84 -4.54 16.06
N CYS A 223 -5.91 -3.73 17.13
CA CYS A 223 -4.73 -3.32 17.87
C CYS A 223 -4.83 -3.58 19.37
N ILE A 224 -3.70 -3.94 19.95
CA ILE A 224 -3.51 -4.12 21.39
C ILE A 224 -2.67 -2.96 21.96
N GLU A 225 -3.02 -2.49 23.16
CA GLU A 225 -2.38 -1.32 23.79
C GLU A 225 -0.94 -1.62 24.25
N SER A 226 -0.69 -2.85 24.70
CA SER A 226 0.63 -3.33 25.08
C SER A 226 0.69 -4.84 24.96
N SER A 227 1.90 -5.37 24.79
CA SER A 227 2.17 -6.79 24.85
C SER A 227 3.51 -7.01 25.52
N GLU A 228 3.57 -7.94 26.48
CA GLU A 228 4.83 -8.38 27.07
C GLU A 228 5.64 -9.27 26.11
N THR A 229 4.98 -9.85 25.10
CA THR A 229 5.54 -10.88 24.21
C THR A 229 5.75 -10.41 22.77
N LYS A 230 5.01 -9.38 22.32
CA LYS A 230 5.11 -8.82 20.97
C LYS A 230 5.89 -7.51 20.95
N GLN A 231 6.73 -7.31 19.94
CA GLN A 231 7.43 -6.03 19.72
C GLN A 231 6.40 -4.92 19.36
N THR A 232 6.73 -3.65 19.61
CA THR A 232 5.84 -2.50 19.38
C THR A 232 5.30 -2.39 17.93
N GLN A 233 5.99 -2.99 16.96
CA GLN A 233 5.58 -3.02 15.55
C GLN A 233 4.48 -4.07 15.23
N SER A 234 4.18 -4.96 16.18
CA SER A 234 3.16 -6.03 16.06
C SER A 234 1.94 -5.78 16.95
N LEU A 235 1.73 -4.52 17.34
CA LEU A 235 0.57 -4.12 18.15
C LEU A 235 -0.70 -3.96 17.31
N CYS A 236 -0.58 -3.88 15.99
CA CYS A 236 -1.70 -3.71 15.06
C CYS A 236 -1.59 -4.71 13.92
N GLU A 237 -2.56 -5.60 13.79
CA GLU A 237 -2.58 -6.68 12.80
C GLU A 237 -3.97 -6.79 12.15
N PRO A 238 -4.07 -7.35 10.93
CA PRO A 238 -5.36 -7.69 10.36
C PRO A 238 -6.21 -8.52 11.31
N ALA A 239 -7.52 -8.24 11.36
CA ALA A 239 -8.44 -8.86 12.30
C ALA A 239 -8.61 -10.38 12.08
N ALA A 240 -8.49 -10.83 10.83
CA ALA A 240 -8.59 -12.24 10.44
C ALA A 240 -7.32 -12.72 9.71
N ALA A 241 -7.05 -14.02 9.79
CA ALA A 241 -5.91 -14.63 9.12
C ALA A 241 -5.99 -14.52 7.59
N SER A 242 -7.20 -14.60 7.03
CA SER A 242 -7.44 -14.43 5.59
C SER A 242 -7.05 -13.04 5.09
N ASP A 243 -7.31 -11.99 5.89
CA ASP A 243 -6.86 -10.64 5.58
C ASP A 243 -5.34 -10.51 5.64
N ALA A 244 -4.71 -11.14 6.64
CA ALA A 244 -3.25 -11.16 6.76
C ALA A 244 -2.60 -11.84 5.56
N THR A 245 -3.14 -12.99 5.12
CA THR A 245 -2.71 -13.66 3.89
C THR A 245 -2.87 -12.75 2.69
N TYR A 246 -4.01 -12.08 2.52
CA TYR A 246 -4.19 -11.15 1.42
C TYR A 246 -3.12 -10.05 1.38
N VAL A 247 -2.86 -9.40 2.53
CA VAL A 247 -1.87 -8.31 2.63
C VAL A 247 -0.44 -8.79 2.34
N GLN A 248 -0.09 -10.00 2.79
CA GLN A 248 1.26 -10.54 2.66
C GLN A 248 1.52 -11.20 1.31
N GLU A 249 0.49 -11.84 0.75
CA GLU A 249 0.64 -12.79 -0.32
C GLU A 249 -0.09 -12.40 -1.60
N ASP A 250 -1.31 -11.83 -1.55
CA ASP A 250 -2.14 -11.67 -2.76
C ASP A 250 -2.18 -10.24 -3.29
N ARG A 251 -1.80 -9.25 -2.48
CA ARG A 251 -1.74 -7.84 -2.86
C ARG A 251 -0.78 -7.61 -4.04
N VAL A 252 -1.25 -6.86 -5.03
CA VAL A 252 -0.45 -6.37 -6.16
C VAL A 252 0.46 -5.23 -5.68
N ASP A 253 1.72 -5.54 -5.40
CA ASP A 253 2.76 -4.60 -4.93
C ASP A 253 3.80 -4.27 -6.00
N GLY A 254 3.55 -4.66 -7.23
CA GLY A 254 4.49 -4.58 -8.33
C GLY A 254 3.88 -5.12 -9.61
N GLY A 255 4.75 -5.51 -10.52
CA GLY A 255 4.30 -6.14 -11.74
C GLY A 255 5.43 -6.39 -12.71
N VAL A 256 5.10 -6.29 -14.00
CA VAL A 256 6.04 -6.49 -15.09
C VAL A 256 6.18 -5.22 -15.93
N LEU A 257 7.39 -4.93 -16.34
CA LEU A 257 7.70 -3.91 -17.35
C LEU A 257 8.17 -4.61 -18.62
N THR A 258 7.71 -4.13 -19.76
CA THR A 258 8.12 -4.64 -21.08
C THR A 258 8.96 -3.59 -21.78
N VAL A 259 10.18 -3.99 -22.17
CA VAL A 259 11.18 -3.14 -22.82
C VAL A 259 11.75 -3.90 -24.01
N SER A 260 11.53 -3.38 -25.22
CA SER A 260 12.04 -4.00 -26.45
C SER A 260 11.69 -5.49 -26.63
N GLY A 261 10.53 -5.91 -26.09
CA GLY A 261 10.07 -7.31 -26.12
C GLY A 261 10.59 -8.19 -24.99
N GLU A 262 11.46 -7.67 -24.12
CA GLU A 262 11.89 -8.34 -22.89
C GLU A 262 11.03 -7.91 -21.71
N THR A 263 10.85 -8.80 -20.74
CA THR A 263 10.03 -8.56 -19.54
C THR A 263 10.91 -8.55 -18.30
N PHE A 264 10.75 -7.51 -17.48
CA PHE A 264 11.41 -7.38 -16.19
C PHE A 264 10.38 -7.14 -15.09
N GLU A 265 10.73 -7.45 -13.85
CA GLU A 265 9.96 -7.19 -12.66
C GLU A 265 10.17 -5.75 -12.18
N TYR A 266 9.10 -5.16 -11.63
CA TYR A 266 9.19 -3.94 -10.84
C TYR A 266 8.41 -4.07 -9.54
N LEU A 267 8.78 -3.27 -8.55
CA LEU A 267 8.01 -3.07 -7.32
C LEU A 267 7.47 -1.64 -7.25
N LEU A 268 6.21 -1.49 -6.85
CA LEU A 268 5.61 -0.19 -6.59
C LEU A 268 6.27 0.48 -5.38
N ALA A 269 6.46 1.79 -5.47
CA ALA A 269 6.71 2.62 -4.30
C ALA A 269 5.51 2.56 -3.32
N GLU A 270 5.66 3.11 -2.13
CA GLU A 270 4.58 3.27 -1.15
C GLU A 270 3.85 4.61 -1.31
N PHE A 271 4.06 5.27 -2.45
CA PHE A 271 3.46 6.55 -2.82
C PHE A 271 3.33 6.66 -4.35
N GLY A 272 2.65 7.71 -4.82
CA GLY A 272 2.35 7.89 -6.24
C GLY A 272 0.99 7.28 -6.63
N ARG A 273 0.84 6.92 -7.90
CA ARG A 273 -0.38 6.35 -8.51
C ARG A 273 -0.15 4.96 -9.14
N PRO A 274 -1.19 4.21 -9.56
CA PRO A 274 -1.02 2.93 -10.25
C PRO A 274 -0.40 3.13 -11.64
N PHE A 275 0.45 2.19 -12.06
CA PHE A 275 0.82 2.06 -13.47
C PHE A 275 -0.36 1.56 -14.30
N ARG A 276 -0.41 1.91 -15.60
CA ARG A 276 -1.54 1.60 -16.49
C ARG A 276 -1.19 0.76 -17.72
N GLY A 277 0.06 0.30 -17.86
CA GLY A 277 0.48 -0.49 -19.02
C GLY A 277 0.58 0.32 -20.32
N ILE A 278 0.64 1.64 -20.25
CA ILE A 278 0.71 2.51 -21.44
C ILE A 278 2.16 2.53 -21.93
N GLU A 279 2.36 2.27 -23.23
CA GLU A 279 3.69 2.43 -23.84
C GLU A 279 4.05 3.92 -23.91
N ARG A 280 5.23 4.26 -23.38
CA ARG A 280 5.74 5.63 -23.30
C ARG A 280 7.19 5.71 -23.71
N LYS A 281 7.60 6.90 -24.16
CA LYS A 281 9.01 7.24 -24.36
C LYS A 281 9.76 7.13 -23.02
N VAL A 282 10.97 6.59 -23.04
CA VAL A 282 11.86 6.53 -21.87
C VAL A 282 12.90 7.65 -21.95
N VAL A 283 13.16 8.32 -20.83
CA VAL A 283 14.17 9.38 -20.71
C VAL A 283 15.03 9.15 -19.46
N ASP A 284 16.35 9.02 -19.64
CA ASP A 284 17.32 8.90 -18.54
C ASP A 284 17.58 10.26 -17.91
N VAL A 285 17.20 10.40 -16.63
CA VAL A 285 17.42 11.62 -15.85
C VAL A 285 18.64 11.51 -14.93
N GLY A 286 19.50 10.52 -15.18
CA GLY A 286 20.68 10.25 -14.38
C GLY A 286 20.30 9.84 -12.96
N ASP A 287 20.78 10.56 -11.95
CA ASP A 287 20.41 10.29 -10.56
C ASP A 287 19.05 10.92 -10.18
N GLY A 288 18.49 11.84 -10.97
CA GLY A 288 17.21 12.49 -10.67
C GLY A 288 17.22 13.39 -9.42
N CYS A 289 18.39 13.72 -8.87
CA CYS A 289 18.51 14.59 -7.69
C CYS A 289 18.51 16.08 -8.02
N LEU A 290 18.77 16.44 -9.28
CA LEU A 290 18.79 17.82 -9.75
C LEU A 290 17.65 18.02 -10.76
N PRO A 291 17.13 19.26 -10.91
CA PRO A 291 16.21 19.57 -11.99
C PRO A 291 16.78 19.12 -13.34
N THR A 292 15.98 18.39 -14.12
CA THR A 292 16.34 18.07 -15.49
C THR A 292 16.05 19.26 -16.41
N LYS A 293 16.81 19.38 -17.50
CA LYS A 293 16.53 20.32 -18.59
C LYS A 293 15.70 19.66 -19.70
N ASP A 294 15.57 18.34 -19.67
CA ASP A 294 14.80 17.60 -20.64
C ASP A 294 13.30 17.75 -20.37
N ASP A 295 12.52 17.88 -21.43
CA ASP A 295 11.07 17.79 -21.35
C ASP A 295 10.65 16.32 -21.18
N LEU A 296 10.03 16.02 -20.04
CA LEU A 296 9.56 14.68 -19.71
C LEU A 296 8.07 14.50 -19.99
N THR A 297 7.40 15.46 -20.63
CA THR A 297 5.95 15.43 -20.90
C THR A 297 5.51 14.09 -21.48
N GLY A 298 4.72 13.34 -20.71
CA GLY A 298 4.15 12.06 -21.13
C GLY A 298 5.11 10.85 -21.10
N ALA A 299 6.37 11.05 -20.69
CA ALA A 299 7.43 10.05 -20.71
C ALA A 299 7.56 9.27 -19.39
N ILE A 300 8.26 8.14 -19.45
CA ILE A 300 8.81 7.43 -18.30
C ILE A 300 10.19 8.02 -18.01
N ALA A 301 10.34 8.62 -16.83
CA ALA A 301 11.64 9.04 -16.31
C ALA A 301 12.34 7.85 -15.64
N ILE A 302 13.54 7.50 -16.10
CA ILE A 302 14.38 6.48 -15.44
C ILE A 302 15.51 7.18 -14.66
N ALA A 303 15.49 7.03 -13.34
CA ALA A 303 16.50 7.55 -12.43
C ALA A 303 17.33 6.42 -11.79
N ARG A 304 18.56 6.71 -11.37
CA ARG A 304 19.39 5.79 -10.57
C ARG A 304 19.12 5.97 -9.08
N ARG A 305 19.08 4.85 -8.34
CA ARG A 305 19.13 4.83 -6.88
C ARG A 305 20.47 5.39 -6.38
N GLY A 306 20.43 6.19 -5.31
CA GLY A 306 21.60 6.87 -4.75
C GLY A 306 21.70 8.34 -5.20
N GLY A 307 22.92 8.86 -5.39
CA GLY A 307 23.14 10.23 -5.86
C GLY A 307 22.94 11.34 -4.82
N GLY A 308 22.68 10.98 -3.55
CA GLY A 308 22.57 11.93 -2.44
C GLY A 308 21.17 12.49 -2.17
N CYS A 309 20.13 12.00 -2.86
CA CYS A 309 18.73 12.38 -2.62
C CYS A 309 17.81 11.18 -2.38
N GLN A 310 16.64 11.44 -1.79
CA GLN A 310 15.63 10.42 -1.46
C GLN A 310 14.78 10.03 -2.69
N PHE A 311 14.09 8.89 -2.60
CA PHE A 311 13.19 8.43 -3.68
C PHE A 311 12.08 9.43 -4.00
N LEU A 312 11.49 10.03 -2.96
CA LEU A 312 10.46 11.05 -3.08
C LEU A 312 10.95 12.26 -3.89
N GLU A 313 12.17 12.72 -3.63
CA GLU A 313 12.73 13.86 -4.36
C GLU A 313 12.89 13.54 -5.85
N LYS A 314 13.39 12.34 -6.19
CA LYS A 314 13.52 11.90 -7.59
C LYS A 314 12.18 11.92 -8.32
N ALA A 315 11.13 11.38 -7.67
CA ALA A 315 9.79 11.34 -8.23
C ALA A 315 9.21 12.74 -8.41
N TRP A 316 9.34 13.61 -7.40
CA TRP A 316 8.91 15.00 -7.46
C TRP A 316 9.58 15.72 -8.63
N ARG A 317 10.91 15.67 -8.76
CA ARG A 317 11.64 16.39 -9.81
C ARG A 317 11.25 15.92 -11.21
N ALA A 318 11.07 14.62 -11.39
CA ALA A 318 10.64 14.06 -12.66
C ALA A 318 9.21 14.51 -13.01
N GLN A 319 8.28 14.47 -12.03
CA GLN A 319 6.92 14.94 -12.21
C GLN A 319 6.86 16.43 -12.57
N GLU A 320 7.62 17.28 -11.87
CA GLU A 320 7.69 18.72 -12.17
C GLU A 320 8.19 19.00 -13.59
N ALA A 321 9.01 18.11 -14.15
CA ALA A 321 9.46 18.18 -15.53
C ALA A 321 8.47 17.54 -16.55
N GLY A 322 7.29 17.11 -16.10
CA GLY A 322 6.21 16.58 -16.95
C GLY A 322 6.18 15.06 -17.09
N ALA A 323 7.01 14.32 -16.35
CA ALA A 323 7.01 12.85 -16.43
C ALA A 323 5.61 12.30 -16.15
N ALA A 324 5.18 11.32 -16.93
CA ALA A 324 3.95 10.60 -16.66
C ALA A 324 4.18 9.45 -15.67
N GLU A 325 5.39 8.90 -15.63
CA GLU A 325 5.77 7.73 -14.84
C GLU A 325 7.23 7.85 -14.42
N VAL A 326 7.57 7.31 -13.25
CA VAL A 326 8.94 7.34 -12.71
C VAL A 326 9.38 5.94 -12.33
N LEU A 327 10.50 5.50 -12.90
CA LEU A 327 11.17 4.26 -12.51
C LEU A 327 12.53 4.59 -11.89
N ILE A 328 12.85 3.92 -10.80
CA ILE A 328 14.11 4.08 -10.08
C ILE A 328 14.85 2.75 -10.14
N SER A 329 15.95 2.71 -10.90
CA SER A 329 16.76 1.49 -11.00
C SER A 329 17.72 1.36 -9.83
N ASN A 330 17.88 0.15 -9.31
CA ASN A 330 18.98 -0.19 -8.43
C ASN A 330 20.35 0.12 -9.07
N ARG A 331 21.36 0.31 -8.21
CA ARG A 331 22.71 0.68 -8.63
C ARG A 331 23.60 -0.55 -8.77
N ASP A 332 23.38 -1.54 -7.93
CA ASP A 332 24.12 -2.80 -7.93
C ASP A 332 23.20 -3.98 -8.29
N SER A 333 23.75 -5.00 -8.93
CA SER A 333 23.06 -6.28 -9.18
C SER A 333 22.80 -7.09 -7.91
N THR A 334 23.53 -6.78 -6.83
CA THR A 334 23.38 -7.38 -5.50
C THR A 334 22.36 -6.65 -4.62
N ASP A 335 21.78 -5.54 -5.10
CA ASP A 335 20.70 -4.86 -4.40
C ASP A 335 19.37 -5.59 -4.66
N ALA A 336 18.69 -6.01 -3.59
CA ALA A 336 17.33 -6.50 -3.70
C ALA A 336 16.38 -5.39 -4.18
N LEU A 337 15.31 -5.75 -4.89
CA LEU A 337 14.21 -4.81 -5.09
C LEU A 337 13.52 -4.56 -3.75
N VAL A 338 13.32 -3.28 -3.45
CA VAL A 338 12.61 -2.84 -2.27
C VAL A 338 11.50 -1.91 -2.68
N ARG A 339 10.47 -1.77 -1.85
CA ARG A 339 9.48 -0.74 -2.04
C ARG A 339 10.05 0.58 -1.54
N ALA A 340 10.00 1.62 -2.38
CA ALA A 340 10.42 2.95 -1.95
C ALA A 340 9.37 3.51 -0.99
N GLY A 341 9.71 3.51 0.30
CA GLY A 341 8.95 4.21 1.32
C GLY A 341 9.18 5.72 1.27
N CYS A 342 8.27 6.45 1.90
CA CYS A 342 8.45 7.86 2.22
C CYS A 342 8.07 8.09 3.68
N HIS A 343 8.89 8.82 4.42
CA HIS A 343 8.60 9.18 5.80
C HIS A 343 8.78 10.69 6.01
N PRO A 344 7.77 11.39 6.55
CA PRO A 344 6.41 10.88 6.83
C PRO A 344 5.61 10.64 5.53
N ARG A 345 4.64 9.72 5.55
CA ARG A 345 3.87 9.32 4.35
C ARG A 345 3.19 10.49 3.64
N TRP A 346 2.68 11.45 4.40
CA TRP A 346 2.00 12.63 3.85
C TRP A 346 2.92 13.50 2.97
N ALA A 347 4.25 13.40 3.11
CA ALA A 347 5.19 14.16 2.29
C ALA A 347 5.07 13.80 0.79
N ALA A 348 4.55 12.61 0.48
CA ALA A 348 4.36 12.16 -0.90
C ALA A 348 2.96 12.42 -1.47
N ARG A 349 2.09 13.16 -0.77
CA ARG A 349 0.72 13.49 -1.24
C ARG A 349 0.72 14.17 -2.61
N ASN A 350 1.74 14.97 -2.91
CA ASN A 350 1.81 15.73 -4.16
C ASN A 350 2.43 14.93 -5.31
N VAL A 351 2.89 13.71 -5.08
CA VAL A 351 3.35 12.83 -6.16
C VAL A 351 2.12 12.12 -6.74
N THR A 352 1.69 12.57 -7.90
CA THR A 352 0.52 12.07 -8.65
C THR A 352 0.92 11.20 -9.83
N VAL A 353 2.22 10.98 -10.06
CA VAL A 353 2.71 10.03 -11.05
C VAL A 353 2.92 8.64 -10.44
N PRO A 354 2.82 7.55 -11.21
CA PRO A 354 3.25 6.23 -10.77
C PRO A 354 4.74 6.17 -10.53
N VAL A 355 5.14 5.51 -9.44
CA VAL A 355 6.55 5.36 -9.05
C VAL A 355 6.87 3.90 -8.77
N GLY A 356 7.93 3.39 -9.38
CA GLY A 356 8.36 2.00 -9.24
C GLY A 356 9.87 1.85 -9.13
N LEU A 357 10.31 0.71 -8.60
CA LEU A 357 11.71 0.31 -8.50
C LEU A 357 11.96 -0.89 -9.39
N VAL A 358 13.10 -0.86 -10.07
CA VAL A 358 13.51 -1.88 -11.06
C VAL A 358 14.95 -2.28 -10.81
N SER A 359 15.35 -3.46 -11.31
CA SER A 359 16.70 -3.96 -11.10
C SER A 359 17.73 -3.12 -11.87
N LEU A 360 19.02 -3.38 -11.63
CA LEU A 360 20.08 -2.80 -12.46
C LEU A 360 19.96 -3.23 -13.93
N ALA A 361 19.59 -4.50 -14.18
CA ALA A 361 19.44 -5.05 -15.53
C ALA A 361 18.29 -4.36 -16.27
N ALA A 362 17.12 -4.29 -15.64
CA ALA A 362 15.95 -3.56 -16.16
C ALA A 362 16.25 -2.08 -16.39
N GLY A 363 16.94 -1.42 -15.46
CA GLY A 363 17.35 -0.03 -15.61
C GLY A 363 18.32 0.20 -16.77
N SER A 364 19.19 -0.77 -17.07
CA SER A 364 20.12 -0.72 -18.19
C SER A 364 19.40 -0.94 -19.52
N ALA A 365 18.43 -1.85 -19.56
CA ALA A 365 17.55 -2.07 -20.70
C ALA A 365 16.72 -0.81 -21.01
N LEU A 366 16.09 -0.20 -19.99
CA LEU A 366 15.30 1.03 -20.11
C LEU A 366 16.13 2.19 -20.68
N ARG A 367 17.35 2.39 -20.20
CA ARG A 367 18.25 3.45 -20.69
C ARG A 367 18.69 3.26 -22.14
N SER A 368 18.69 2.02 -22.62
CA SER A 368 19.03 1.69 -24.00
C SER A 368 17.80 1.70 -24.92
N ALA A 369 16.59 1.70 -24.34
CA ALA A 369 15.34 1.62 -25.06
C ALA A 369 14.78 3.01 -25.40
N LYS A 370 13.97 3.06 -26.45
CA LYS A 370 13.22 4.28 -26.82
C LYS A 370 11.87 4.35 -26.12
N THR A 371 11.22 3.21 -25.97
CA THR A 371 9.90 3.07 -25.36
C THR A 371 9.85 1.88 -24.40
N ALA A 372 8.92 1.95 -23.46
CA ALA A 372 8.61 0.89 -22.52
C ALA A 372 7.16 1.00 -22.06
N SER A 373 6.60 -0.10 -21.56
CA SER A 373 5.29 -0.12 -20.89
C SER A 373 5.40 -0.81 -19.53
N VAL A 374 4.73 -0.28 -18.51
CA VAL A 374 4.76 -0.83 -17.15
C VAL A 374 3.36 -1.28 -16.75
N THR A 375 3.19 -2.58 -16.52
CA THR A 375 1.88 -3.21 -16.31
C THR A 375 1.80 -3.85 -14.92
N PRO A 376 0.84 -3.44 -14.07
CA PRO A 376 0.58 -4.11 -12.80
C PRO A 376 0.31 -5.60 -13.00
N SER A 377 0.85 -6.44 -12.13
CA SER A 377 0.52 -7.86 -12.14
C SER A 377 0.73 -8.49 -10.77
N HIS A 378 -0.07 -9.53 -10.47
CA HIS A 378 0.02 -10.26 -9.21
C HIS A 378 1.36 -10.94 -8.95
N GLY A 379 2.28 -11.06 -9.91
CA GLY A 379 3.52 -11.78 -9.62
C GLY A 379 4.67 -10.90 -9.10
N GLY A 380 4.57 -9.56 -9.17
CA GLY A 380 5.53 -8.65 -8.55
C GLY A 380 5.23 -8.44 -7.06
N HIS A 381 6.03 -9.02 -6.17
CA HIS A 381 5.75 -9.00 -4.72
C HIS A 381 6.93 -8.56 -3.88
N GLY A 382 6.74 -7.49 -3.09
CA GLY A 382 7.72 -7.03 -2.12
C GLY A 382 8.07 -8.07 -1.06
N ALA A 383 7.12 -8.91 -0.65
CA ALA A 383 7.36 -9.99 0.31
C ALA A 383 8.33 -11.05 -0.23
N ALA A 384 8.25 -11.38 -1.54
CA ALA A 384 9.18 -12.32 -2.17
C ALA A 384 10.61 -11.75 -2.19
N TRP A 385 10.77 -10.47 -2.54
CA TRP A 385 12.07 -9.80 -2.51
C TRP A 385 12.64 -9.62 -1.11
N ALA A 386 11.81 -9.28 -0.12
CA ALA A 386 12.24 -9.23 1.28
C ALA A 386 12.70 -10.61 1.79
N ALA A 387 12.03 -11.69 1.37
CA ALA A 387 12.43 -13.04 1.70
C ALA A 387 13.73 -13.47 0.97
N LEU A 388 13.93 -13.02 -0.27
CA LEU A 388 15.17 -13.21 -1.03
C LEU A 388 16.34 -12.48 -0.37
N GLU A 389 16.15 -11.24 0.05
CA GLU A 389 17.17 -10.44 0.75
C GLU A 389 17.60 -11.10 2.06
N LYS A 390 16.63 -11.51 2.91
CA LYS A 390 16.92 -12.26 4.15
C LYS A 390 17.63 -13.59 3.87
N TYR A 391 17.33 -14.25 2.76
CA TYR A 391 18.02 -15.48 2.38
C TYR A 391 19.47 -15.19 1.94
N ALA A 392 19.68 -14.17 1.10
CA ALA A 392 20.99 -13.76 0.62
C ALA A 392 21.91 -13.29 1.75
N ASN A 393 21.38 -12.55 2.72
CA ASN A 393 22.11 -12.08 3.90
C ASN A 393 22.37 -13.18 4.96
N GLY A 394 21.84 -14.39 4.77
CA GLY A 394 22.06 -15.53 5.65
C GLY A 394 21.02 -15.70 6.77
N ASP A 395 20.21 -14.67 7.07
CA ASP A 395 19.22 -14.67 8.16
C ASP A 395 18.16 -15.78 8.02
N ALA A 396 17.79 -16.10 6.79
CA ALA A 396 16.78 -17.12 6.48
C ALA A 396 17.36 -18.37 5.81
N LYS A 397 18.69 -18.56 5.83
CA LYS A 397 19.36 -19.66 5.11
C LYS A 397 19.24 -20.98 5.89
N PRO A 398 18.57 -22.01 5.33
CA PRO A 398 18.46 -23.30 6.01
C PRO A 398 19.83 -23.95 6.22
N ARG A 399 19.98 -24.76 7.28
CA ARG A 399 21.24 -25.46 7.58
C ARG A 399 21.61 -26.53 6.55
N SER A 400 20.63 -27.21 5.95
CA SER A 400 20.88 -28.31 5.01
C SER A 400 20.87 -27.81 3.56
N LYS A 401 21.81 -28.31 2.75
CA LYS A 401 21.91 -28.00 1.32
C LYS A 401 20.63 -28.33 0.55
N LYS A 402 19.94 -29.42 0.92
CA LYS A 402 18.64 -29.81 0.35
C LYS A 402 17.54 -28.78 0.66
N ALA A 403 17.48 -28.28 1.89
CA ALA A 403 16.51 -27.25 2.26
C ALA A 403 16.84 -25.89 1.64
N GLN A 404 18.13 -25.56 1.48
CA GLN A 404 18.58 -24.38 0.75
C GLN A 404 18.11 -24.41 -0.71
N LEU A 405 18.35 -25.50 -1.44
CA LEU A 405 17.88 -25.66 -2.82
C LEU A 405 16.36 -25.53 -2.91
N LYS A 406 15.61 -26.22 -2.04
CA LYS A 406 14.14 -26.10 -2.00
C LYS A 406 13.67 -24.67 -1.74
N LYS A 407 14.38 -23.91 -0.89
CA LYS A 407 14.04 -22.52 -0.57
C LYS A 407 14.36 -21.58 -1.74
N ILE A 408 15.50 -21.76 -2.41
CA ILE A 408 15.86 -21.04 -3.64
C ILE A 408 14.80 -21.28 -4.71
N ASP A 409 14.42 -22.54 -4.93
CA ASP A 409 13.40 -22.89 -5.91
C ASP A 409 12.07 -22.23 -5.57
N ALA A 410 11.65 -22.26 -4.30
CA ALA A 410 10.41 -21.59 -3.87
C ALA A 410 10.45 -20.06 -4.01
N LEU A 411 11.58 -19.40 -3.74
CA LEU A 411 11.72 -17.95 -3.84
C LEU A 411 11.86 -17.44 -5.27
N SER A 412 12.35 -18.31 -6.17
CA SER A 412 12.57 -18.00 -7.58
C SER A 412 11.55 -18.68 -8.52
N ALA A 413 10.59 -19.40 -7.96
CA ALA A 413 9.53 -20.08 -8.69
C ALA A 413 8.59 -19.07 -9.34
N GLU A 414 7.99 -19.53 -10.43
CA GLU A 414 6.85 -18.88 -11.05
C GLU A 414 5.71 -18.73 -10.04
N ARG A 415 5.16 -17.53 -9.96
CA ARG A 415 3.95 -17.26 -9.19
C ARG A 415 2.92 -16.67 -10.14
N HIS A 416 1.68 -17.16 -10.04
CA HIS A 416 0.58 -16.72 -10.91
C HIS A 416 0.88 -16.82 -12.42
N GLY A 417 1.70 -17.80 -12.82
CA GLY A 417 2.04 -18.06 -14.24
C GLY A 417 3.07 -17.12 -14.86
N ALA A 418 3.78 -16.32 -14.06
CA ALA A 418 4.86 -15.43 -14.51
C ALA A 418 6.24 -15.93 -14.05
N ASP A 419 7.22 -15.91 -14.95
CA ASP A 419 8.62 -16.24 -14.67
C ASP A 419 9.42 -15.00 -14.22
N TYR A 420 10.29 -15.18 -13.22
CA TYR A 420 11.06 -14.13 -12.57
C TYR A 420 12.57 -14.40 -12.65
N PRO A 421 13.18 -14.28 -13.84
CA PRO A 421 14.61 -14.56 -14.04
C PRO A 421 15.51 -13.66 -13.20
N GLU A 422 15.08 -12.43 -12.88
CA GLU A 422 15.85 -11.49 -12.06
C GLU A 422 16.05 -11.96 -10.61
N ARG A 423 15.07 -12.67 -10.04
CA ARG A 423 15.20 -13.28 -8.71
C ARG A 423 16.28 -14.36 -8.70
N ARG A 424 16.37 -15.15 -9.77
CA ARG A 424 17.43 -16.16 -9.95
C ARG A 424 18.80 -15.50 -10.14
N ALA A 425 18.85 -14.42 -10.92
CA ALA A 425 20.08 -13.65 -11.13
C ALA A 425 20.61 -13.06 -9.82
N PHE A 426 19.73 -12.45 -9.01
CA PHE A 426 20.06 -11.91 -7.69
C PHE A 426 20.64 -12.99 -6.75
N LEU A 427 20.03 -14.17 -6.72
CA LEU A 427 20.53 -15.30 -5.94
C LEU A 427 21.85 -15.87 -6.48
N ALA A 428 22.17 -15.65 -7.75
CA ALA A 428 23.44 -16.08 -8.35
C ALA A 428 24.57 -15.08 -8.10
N SER A 429 24.28 -13.77 -8.13
CA SER A 429 25.27 -12.71 -7.84
C SER A 429 25.73 -12.70 -6.39
N GLY A 430 24.92 -13.20 -5.45
CA GLY A 430 25.33 -13.38 -4.05
C GLY A 430 26.19 -14.63 -3.78
N LYS A 431 26.60 -15.40 -4.80
CA LYS A 431 27.31 -16.69 -4.64
C LYS A 431 28.83 -16.62 -4.64
N ASP A 432 29.45 -15.45 -4.51
CA ASP A 432 30.92 -15.36 -4.45
C ASP A 432 31.55 -16.00 -3.18
N GLU A 433 30.76 -16.68 -2.33
CA GLU A 433 31.23 -17.48 -1.19
C GLU A 433 30.65 -18.91 -1.12
N LEU A 434 30.42 -19.61 -2.24
CA LEU A 434 30.00 -21.04 -2.25
C LEU A 434 31.07 -22.02 -2.73
#